data_AF-A0A9D3B9G3-F1
#
_entry.id   AF-A0A9D3B9G3-F1
#
_cell.length_a   1.000
_cell.length_b   1.000
_cell.length_c   1.000
_cell.angle_alpha   90.00
_cell.angle_beta   90.00
_cell.angle_gamma   90.00
#
_symmetry.space_group_name_H-M   'P 1'
#
loop_
_entity.id
_entity.type
_entity.pdbx_description
1 polymer ?
#
loop_
_entity_poly.entity_id
_entity_poly.type
_entity_poly.pdbx_seq_one_letter_code
_entity_poly.pdbx_strand_id
1 'polypeptide(L)'
;CVIIGAGPCGLRTAVELSFMGAQVVVLEKRESFSRNNVLHLWPFTIHDLRGLGAKKLYGKFCAGSIDHISIRQLQLVLLKVALLLGAEVHVNVEFKQLMFPPEDQKQHSEFHDKAAEVKTRVKKNWKSPRWKAVFK
;
A
#
# COMPACT_ATOMS: atom_id res chain seq x y z
N CYS A 1 -0.26 10.03 4.91
CA CYS A 1 -1.53 9.31 4.73
C CYS A 1 -1.32 7.83 5.06
N VAL A 2 -2.25 7.23 5.81
CA VAL A 2 -2.27 5.79 6.07
C VAL A 2 -3.44 5.18 5.31
N ILE A 3 -3.17 4.16 4.49
CA ILE A 3 -4.18 3.42 3.73
C ILE A 3 -4.29 2.01 4.30
N ILE A 4 -5.52 1.57 4.55
CA ILE A 4 -5.80 0.25 5.10
C ILE A 4 -6.32 -0.64 3.97
N GLY A 5 -5.52 -1.64 3.60
CA GLY A 5 -5.78 -2.63 2.56
C GLY A 5 -5.06 -2.36 1.24
N ALA A 6 -4.29 -3.34 0.75
CA ALA A 6 -3.65 -3.37 -0.56
C ALA A 6 -4.54 -4.05 -1.63
N GLY A 7 -5.85 -3.77 -1.59
CA GLY A 7 -6.75 -4.08 -2.70
C GLY A 7 -6.48 -3.18 -3.93
N PRO A 8 -7.09 -3.47 -5.10
CA PRO A 8 -6.95 -2.61 -6.27
C PRO A 8 -7.27 -1.13 -5.98
N CYS A 9 -8.39 -0.86 -5.31
CA CYS A 9 -8.79 0.51 -4.98
C CYS A 9 -7.83 1.17 -3.99
N GLY A 10 -7.43 0.48 -2.91
CA GLY A 10 -6.50 1.02 -1.91
C GLY A 10 -5.14 1.37 -2.51
N LEU A 11 -4.59 0.49 -3.36
CA LEU A 11 -3.36 0.76 -4.08
C LEU A 11 -3.52 1.88 -5.11
N ARG A 12 -4.67 1.98 -5.79
CA ARG A 12 -4.93 3.08 -6.72
C ARG A 12 -5.00 4.43 -6.01
N THR A 13 -5.61 4.49 -4.84
CA THR A 13 -5.61 5.68 -3.97
C THR A 13 -4.20 6.01 -3.48
N ALA A 14 -3.40 4.99 -3.14
CA ALA A 14 -2.01 5.19 -2.75
C ALA A 14 -1.21 5.89 -3.85
N VAL A 15 -1.37 5.43 -5.10
CA VAL A 15 -0.74 6.03 -6.27
C VAL A 15 -1.13 7.50 -6.46
N GLU A 16 -2.41 7.85 -6.36
CA GLU A 16 -2.82 9.26 -6.46
C GLU A 16 -2.22 10.13 -5.36
N LEU A 17 -2.30 9.67 -4.11
CA LEU A 17 -1.75 10.44 -2.99
C LEU A 17 -0.22 10.61 -3.12
N SER A 18 0.47 9.62 -3.67
CA SER A 18 1.89 9.73 -3.99
C SER A 18 2.16 10.76 -5.10
N PHE A 19 1.33 10.83 -6.16
CA PHE A 19 1.45 11.88 -7.18
C PHE A 19 1.22 13.28 -6.62
N MET A 20 0.33 13.42 -5.63
CA MET A 20 0.12 14.69 -4.91
C MET A 20 1.28 15.06 -3.97
N GLY A 21 2.32 14.23 -3.88
CA GLY A 21 3.49 14.47 -3.02
C GLY A 21 3.27 14.12 -1.55
N ALA A 22 2.16 13.43 -1.21
CA ALA A 22 1.93 12.98 0.15
C ALA A 22 2.84 11.79 0.50
N GLN A 23 3.25 11.71 1.77
CA GLN A 23 3.87 10.50 2.29
C GLN A 23 2.80 9.44 2.53
N VAL A 24 2.88 8.32 1.81
CA VAL A 24 1.85 7.28 1.85
C VAL A 24 2.41 6.01 2.49
N VAL A 25 1.69 5.51 3.49
CA VAL A 25 1.93 4.21 4.12
C VAL A 25 0.70 3.33 3.89
N VAL A 26 0.87 2.14 3.33
CA VAL A 26 -0.18 1.16 3.06
C VAL A 26 -0.01 -0.04 3.97
N LEU A 27 -1.10 -0.47 4.61
CA LEU A 27 -1.12 -1.62 5.51
C LEU A 27 -1.97 -2.72 4.90
N GLU A 28 -1.43 -3.92 4.79
CA GLU A 28 -2.17 -5.08 4.32
C GLU A 28 -2.03 -6.23 5.30
N LYS A 29 -3.17 -6.80 5.67
CA LYS A 29 -3.26 -7.95 6.58
C LYS A 29 -2.65 -9.21 5.98
N ARG A 30 -2.78 -9.41 4.66
CA ARG A 30 -2.32 -10.62 3.96
C ARG A 30 -0.88 -10.49 3.48
N GLU A 31 -0.18 -11.61 3.39
CA GLU A 31 1.18 -11.67 2.81
C GLU A 31 1.18 -11.67 1.29
N SER A 32 0.13 -12.24 0.70
CA SER A 32 0.10 -12.52 -0.73
C SER A 32 -1.25 -12.20 -1.36
N PHE A 33 -1.21 -11.86 -2.65
CA PHE A 33 -2.39 -11.75 -3.49
C PHE A 33 -2.71 -13.11 -4.11
N SER A 34 -3.87 -13.68 -3.74
CA SER A 34 -4.27 -15.05 -4.15
C SER A 34 -5.52 -15.11 -5.03
N ARG A 35 -6.25 -13.99 -5.18
CA ARG A 35 -7.54 -13.96 -5.88
C ARG A 35 -7.35 -13.98 -7.40
N ASN A 36 -7.84 -15.06 -8.02
CA ASN A 36 -7.80 -15.25 -9.48
C ASN A 36 -9.08 -14.80 -10.18
N ASN A 37 -10.10 -14.36 -9.44
CA ASN A 37 -11.32 -13.80 -10.02
C ASN A 37 -10.98 -12.68 -11.01
N VAL A 38 -11.75 -12.61 -12.08
CA VAL A 38 -11.55 -11.67 -13.18
C VAL A 38 -12.52 -10.51 -13.03
N LEU A 39 -12.01 -9.30 -13.19
CA LEU A 39 -12.77 -8.05 -13.21
C LEU A 39 -12.86 -7.54 -14.64
N HIS A 40 -14.07 -7.16 -15.03
CA HIS A 40 -14.29 -6.36 -16.24
C HIS A 40 -13.83 -4.93 -15.99
N LEU A 41 -13.19 -4.33 -16.99
CA LEU A 41 -12.64 -2.99 -16.95
C LEU A 41 -13.42 -2.09 -17.91
N TRP A 42 -13.92 -0.98 -17.40
CA TRP A 42 -14.51 0.05 -18.26
C TRP A 42 -13.42 0.75 -19.06
N PRO A 43 -13.76 1.37 -20.22
CA PRO A 43 -12.78 2.04 -21.07
C PRO A 43 -11.91 3.06 -20.35
N PHE A 44 -12.49 3.84 -19.42
CA PHE A 44 -11.74 4.82 -18.64
C PHE A 44 -10.69 4.16 -17.73
N THR A 45 -11.01 3.02 -17.11
CA THR A 45 -10.08 2.27 -16.25
C THR A 45 -8.94 1.68 -17.06
N ILE A 46 -9.22 1.22 -18.28
CA ILE A 46 -8.18 0.74 -19.20
C ILE A 46 -7.21 1.87 -19.56
N HIS A 47 -7.75 3.06 -19.86
CA HIS A 47 -6.94 4.24 -20.16
C HIS A 47 -6.08 4.66 -18.96
N ASP A 48 -6.67 4.73 -17.76
CA ASP A 48 -5.96 5.05 -16.51
C ASP A 48 -4.80 4.08 -16.24
N LEU A 49 -5.06 2.77 -16.22
CA LEU A 49 -4.03 1.77 -15.98
C LEU A 49 -2.94 1.79 -17.07
N ARG A 50 -3.30 2.08 -18.33
CA ARG A 50 -2.33 2.26 -19.41
C ARG A 50 -1.45 3.50 -19.17
N GLY A 51 -2.03 4.60 -18.70
CA GLY A 51 -1.31 5.81 -18.29
C GLY A 51 -0.31 5.55 -17.16
N LEU A 52 -0.64 4.67 -16.21
CA LEU A 52 0.26 4.20 -15.16
C LEU A 52 1.32 3.18 -15.65
N GLY A 53 1.36 2.87 -16.95
CA GLY A 53 2.34 1.95 -17.52
C GLY A 53 2.01 0.46 -17.33
N ALA A 54 0.75 0.08 -17.08
CA ALA A 54 0.34 -1.31 -16.87
C ALA A 54 0.81 -2.26 -17.98
N LYS A 55 0.86 -1.80 -19.24
CA LYS A 55 1.33 -2.61 -20.38
C LYS A 55 2.81 -3.01 -20.26
N LYS A 56 3.65 -2.20 -19.61
CA LYS A 56 5.06 -2.53 -19.33
C LYS A 56 5.18 -3.50 -18.16
N LEU A 57 4.35 -3.32 -17.13
CA LEU A 57 4.38 -4.12 -15.89
C LEU A 57 3.70 -5.49 -16.04
N TYR A 58 2.76 -5.59 -16.98
CA TYR A 58 2.03 -6.80 -17.36
C TYR A 58 1.82 -6.81 -18.89
N GLY A 59 2.68 -7.54 -19.61
CA GLY A 59 2.69 -7.53 -21.08
C GLY A 59 1.41 -8.02 -21.76
N LYS A 60 0.57 -8.80 -21.05
CA LYS A 60 -0.74 -9.27 -21.52
C LYS A 60 -1.88 -8.27 -21.24
N PHE A 61 -1.58 -7.12 -20.62
CA PHE A 61 -2.60 -6.12 -20.28
C PHE A 61 -3.30 -5.60 -21.53
N CYS A 62 -4.60 -5.89 -21.64
CA CYS A 62 -5.47 -5.44 -22.73
C CYS A 62 -4.85 -5.63 -24.13
N ALA A 63 -4.31 -6.83 -24.39
CA ALA A 63 -3.86 -7.20 -25.72
C ALA A 63 -5.08 -7.47 -26.62
N GLY A 64 -5.20 -6.75 -27.75
CA GLY A 64 -6.38 -6.85 -28.62
C GLY A 64 -7.63 -6.24 -27.99
N SER A 65 -8.72 -7.00 -28.00
CA SER A 65 -10.03 -6.63 -27.43
C SER A 65 -10.24 -7.09 -25.99
N ILE A 66 -9.18 -7.47 -25.27
CA ILE A 66 -9.28 -7.90 -23.87
C ILE A 66 -9.55 -6.69 -22.97
N ASP A 67 -10.69 -6.72 -22.30
CA ASP A 67 -11.23 -5.67 -21.43
C ASP A 67 -11.34 -6.13 -19.96
N HIS A 68 -10.57 -7.14 -19.57
CA HIS A 68 -10.64 -7.73 -18.24
C HIS A 68 -9.26 -8.10 -17.68
N ILE A 69 -9.17 -8.18 -16.35
CA ILE A 69 -7.94 -8.50 -15.62
C ILE A 69 -8.25 -9.29 -14.36
N SER A 70 -7.39 -10.24 -13.96
CA SER A 70 -7.56 -10.90 -12.67
C SER A 70 -7.17 -9.97 -11.51
N ILE A 71 -7.87 -10.08 -10.38
CA ILE A 71 -7.67 -9.22 -9.21
C ILE A 71 -6.20 -9.24 -8.78
N ARG A 72 -5.58 -10.42 -8.69
CA ARG A 72 -4.16 -10.57 -8.35
C ARG A 72 -3.25 -9.78 -9.30
N GLN A 73 -3.48 -9.84 -10.60
CA GLN A 73 -2.62 -9.15 -11.58
C GLN A 73 -2.77 -7.64 -11.47
N LEU A 74 -4.00 -7.15 -11.28
CA LEU A 74 -4.26 -5.73 -11.04
C LEU A 74 -3.57 -5.24 -9.76
N GLN A 75 -3.65 -6.01 -8.67
CA GLN A 75 -2.95 -5.71 -7.43
C GLN A 75 -1.43 -5.66 -7.62
N LEU A 76 -0.83 -6.60 -8.36
CA LEU A 76 0.61 -6.61 -8.64
C LEU A 76 1.05 -5.42 -9.49
N VAL A 77 0.28 -5.03 -10.50
CA VAL A 77 0.59 -3.85 -11.32
C VAL A 77 0.57 -2.59 -10.47
N LEU A 78 -0.51 -2.37 -9.71
CA LEU A 78 -0.65 -1.18 -8.87
C LEU A 78 0.37 -1.15 -7.72
N LEU A 79 0.70 -2.31 -7.15
CA LEU A 79 1.75 -2.41 -6.11
C LEU A 79 3.11 -1.98 -6.66
N LYS A 80 3.50 -2.46 -7.86
CA LYS A 80 4.75 -2.03 -8.50
C LYS A 80 4.77 -0.52 -8.73
N VAL A 81 3.68 0.07 -9.21
CA VAL A 81 3.56 1.52 -9.41
C VAL A 81 3.69 2.27 -8.08
N ALA A 82 2.94 1.86 -7.05
CA ALA A 82 2.98 2.49 -5.74
C ALA A 82 4.40 2.48 -5.13
N LEU A 83 5.10 1.35 -5.21
CA LEU A 83 6.49 1.22 -4.73
C LEU A 83 7.46 2.11 -5.51
N LEU A 84 7.30 2.21 -6.83
CA LEU A 84 8.13 3.12 -7.67
C LEU A 84 7.92 4.60 -7.30
N LEU A 85 6.70 4.96 -6.88
CA LEU A 85 6.37 6.31 -6.41
C LEU A 85 6.76 6.56 -4.95
N GLY A 86 7.41 5.60 -4.28
CA GLY A 86 7.90 5.74 -2.91
C GLY A 86 6.85 5.53 -1.83
N ALA A 87 5.71 4.92 -2.13
CA ALA A 87 4.77 4.49 -1.10
C ALA A 87 5.37 3.36 -0.25
N GLU A 88 5.27 3.47 1.08
CA GLU A 88 5.71 2.43 2.02
C GLU A 88 4.59 1.40 2.18
N VAL A 89 4.85 0.12 1.91
CA VAL A 89 3.84 -0.94 2.00
C VAL A 89 4.27 -1.97 3.04
N HIS A 90 3.44 -2.15 4.07
CA HIS A 90 3.61 -3.16 5.09
C HIS A 90 2.59 -4.29 4.90
N VAL A 91 3.08 -5.50 4.67
CA VAL A 91 2.26 -6.72 4.59
C VAL A 91 2.29 -7.46 5.93
N ASN A 92 1.35 -8.38 6.13
CA ASN A 92 1.16 -9.11 7.40
C ASN A 92 0.92 -8.18 8.61
N VAL A 93 0.28 -7.03 8.35
CA VAL A 93 -0.06 -6.04 9.37
C VAL A 93 -1.56 -5.80 9.35
N GLU A 94 -2.21 -6.05 10.49
CA GLU A 94 -3.64 -5.79 10.66
C GLU A 94 -3.87 -4.48 11.41
N PHE A 95 -4.58 -3.56 10.75
CA PHE A 95 -5.09 -2.36 11.42
C PHE A 95 -6.20 -2.75 12.40
N LYS A 96 -6.09 -2.30 13.66
CA LYS A 96 -7.09 -2.59 14.70
C LYS A 96 -7.93 -1.39 15.08
N GLN A 97 -7.27 -0.28 15.45
CA GLN A 97 -7.94 0.89 15.96
C GLN A 97 -7.12 2.16 15.74
N LEU A 98 -7.80 3.29 15.76
CA LEU A 98 -7.18 4.60 15.89
C LEU A 98 -6.85 4.84 17.36
N MET A 99 -5.69 5.46 17.59
CA MET A 99 -5.30 5.96 18.91
C MET A 99 -5.36 7.47 18.85
N PHE A 100 -6.03 8.07 19.83
CA PHE A 100 -6.03 9.52 19.98
C PHE A 100 -4.65 10.02 20.39
N PRO A 101 -4.24 11.23 19.97
CA PRO A 101 -3.05 11.86 20.52
C PRO A 101 -3.22 12.01 22.04
N PRO A 102 -2.20 11.66 22.85
CA PRO A 102 -2.28 11.80 24.30
C PRO A 102 -2.41 13.27 24.69
N GLU A 103 -3.19 13.56 25.73
CA GLU A 103 -3.46 14.92 26.22
C GLU A 103 -2.23 15.56 26.90
N ASP A 104 -1.34 14.75 27.48
CA ASP A 104 -0.15 15.20 28.21
C ASP A 104 1.17 14.80 27.51
N GLN A 105 2.07 15.77 27.35
CA GLN A 105 3.40 15.59 26.73
C GLN A 105 4.33 14.60 27.47
N LYS A 106 4.02 14.22 28.72
CA LYS A 106 4.83 13.25 29.51
C LYS A 106 4.54 11.79 29.17
N GLN A 107 3.33 11.46 28.71
CA GLN A 107 3.05 10.11 28.19
C GLN A 107 3.75 9.88 26.84
N HIS A 108 4.10 10.96 26.12
CA HIS A 108 4.80 10.85 24.85
C HIS A 108 6.10 10.01 24.96
N SER A 109 6.87 10.13 26.04
CA SER A 109 8.12 9.36 26.23
C SER A 109 7.91 7.85 26.45
N GLU A 110 6.96 7.45 27.30
CA GLU A 110 6.65 6.02 27.52
C GLU A 110 6.00 5.37 26.30
N PHE A 111 5.20 6.13 25.54
CA PHE A 111 4.67 5.70 24.25
C PHE A 111 5.77 5.59 23.19
N HIS A 112 6.76 6.49 23.20
CA HIS A 112 7.96 6.37 22.36
C HIS A 112 8.73 5.09 22.67
N ASP A 113 8.81 4.67 23.92
CA ASP A 113 9.50 3.43 24.35
C ASP A 113 8.74 2.15 23.96
N LYS A 114 7.42 2.10 24.17
CA LYS A 114 6.60 0.95 23.72
C LYS A 114 6.52 0.85 22.21
N ALA A 115 6.41 1.99 21.51
CA ALA A 115 6.55 2.03 20.07
C ALA A 115 7.97 1.63 19.65
N ALA A 116 9.01 2.01 20.40
CA ALA A 116 10.41 1.62 20.14
C ALA A 116 10.62 0.10 20.31
N GLU A 117 9.91 -0.56 21.22
CA GLU A 117 9.95 -2.01 21.44
C GLU A 117 9.30 -2.79 20.28
N VAL A 118 8.14 -2.34 19.80
CA VAL A 118 7.53 -2.86 18.56
C VAL A 118 8.46 -2.58 17.37
N LYS A 119 9.09 -1.40 17.35
CA LYS A 119 10.07 -1.03 16.33
C LYS A 119 11.38 -1.82 16.43
N THR A 120 11.85 -2.31 17.58
CA THR A 120 13.07 -3.14 17.70
C THR A 120 12.81 -4.56 17.21
N ARG A 121 11.60 -5.09 17.41
CA ARG A 121 11.19 -6.37 16.83
C ARG A 121 11.13 -6.33 15.30
N VAL A 122 10.76 -5.18 14.71
CA VAL A 122 10.78 -4.94 13.25
C VAL A 122 12.17 -4.47 12.75
N LYS A 123 12.94 -3.71 13.55
CA LYS A 123 14.26 -3.14 13.20
C LYS A 123 15.42 -4.12 13.23
N LYS A 124 15.30 -5.32 13.83
CA LYS A 124 16.36 -6.34 13.70
C LYS A 124 16.67 -6.66 12.23
N ASN A 125 15.80 -6.29 11.29
CA ASN A 125 15.99 -6.56 9.86
C ASN A 125 16.37 -5.39 8.94
N TRP A 126 16.44 -4.11 9.34
CA TRP A 126 16.95 -3.07 8.42
C TRP A 126 17.21 -1.72 9.12
N LYS A 127 18.40 -1.15 8.94
CA LYS A 127 18.86 0.10 9.57
C LYS A 127 18.40 1.37 8.80
N SER A 128 18.08 2.43 9.56
CA SER A 128 18.00 3.87 9.16
C SER A 128 16.72 4.37 8.44
N PRO A 129 16.46 5.69 8.35
CA PRO A 129 15.53 6.36 9.28
C PRO A 129 14.39 7.12 8.57
N ARG A 130 13.48 7.62 9.41
CA ARG A 130 12.41 8.61 9.14
C ARG A 130 11.06 7.98 8.80
N TRP A 131 10.09 8.32 9.66
CA TRP A 131 8.68 7.89 9.71
C TRP A 131 8.47 6.48 10.28
N LYS A 132 7.75 6.39 11.40
CA LYS A 132 7.43 5.10 12.03
C LYS A 132 6.08 5.13 12.74
N ALA A 133 5.06 4.66 12.05
CA ALA A 133 3.76 4.30 12.61
C ALA A 133 3.84 2.94 13.37
N VAL A 134 2.88 2.70 14.27
CA VAL A 134 2.83 1.53 15.15
C VAL A 134 1.96 0.45 14.50
N PHE A 135 2.55 -0.71 14.21
CA PHE A 135 1.90 -1.85 13.55
C PHE A 135 2.24 -3.15 14.28
N LYS A 136 1.24 -4.02 14.48
CA LYS A 136 1.40 -5.33 15.13
C LYS A 136 1.22 -6.44 14.11
#